data_AF-A0A815DBT3-F1
#
_entry.id   AF-A0A815DBT3-F1
#
_cell.length_a   1.000
_cell.length_b   1.000
_cell.length_c   1.000
_cell.angle_alpha   90.00
_cell.angle_beta   90.00
_cell.angle_gamma   90.00
#
_symmetry.space_group_name_H-M   'P 1'
#
loop_
_entity.id
_entity.type
_entity.pdbx_description
1 polymer ?
#
loop_
_entity_poly.entity_id
_entity_poly.type
_entity_poly.pdbx_seq_one_letter_code
_entity_poly.pdbx_strand_id
1 'polypeptide(L)'
;MNYFHLIFSFISSNFGLIIAIISWPQWPPSNERLDQNILIHCSSQDLFVHEQNSLSKWLDLFTIEQRELVPFERAKNCSVCSKQFHDWVFDYQQWHKNITTVLLFNQKSKTNDEQRNEVLKHDIRFLIYEKQLTGIADRFIHLISTYFVALLTKRLFIFDEDWPDFHEIFQLSLNSDHQAFAFLFEKFNFSKKVQSFSFDRYLKDYDYDQQFPERVLIFKGHTGGVIQTIDSKTSVYRKFLTEDLKMNTNNIFGCLYHSFFAYKLSEIVQRVALSSTKLNSFDHSSHEILQILLSPNFFTIGVQIRAGDATMQRKLTDQLLNDTQEKRLLGRVENYLNCTLDLIHQNQQSNVIPVVFLMSDSYEIRRSALKRWSLSLQSQSRLKNDRLYILSDSKPVLHIQYTNNRLLALQLGVFHMFLFSLCEQHLISTDSGFGRIPAFASLRQRNLYSLSLNERASC
;
A
#
# COMPACT_ATOMS: atom_id res chain seq x y z
N MET A 1 45.94 -6.18 -17.70
CA MET A 1 45.15 -5.43 -16.71
C MET A 1 43.72 -5.92 -16.83
N ASN A 2 43.23 -6.57 -15.78
CA ASN A 2 42.14 -7.54 -15.86
C ASN A 2 40.77 -6.86 -15.78
N TYR A 3 39.93 -7.15 -16.78
CA TYR A 3 38.54 -6.74 -16.87
C TYR A 3 37.66 -7.76 -16.12
N PHE A 4 36.84 -7.31 -15.17
CA PHE A 4 35.77 -8.13 -14.60
C PHE A 4 34.46 -7.82 -15.33
N HIS A 5 34.07 -8.73 -16.22
CA HIS A 5 32.73 -8.84 -16.75
C HIS A 5 31.96 -9.88 -15.92
N LEU A 6 30.92 -9.47 -15.19
CA LEU A 6 29.88 -10.40 -14.71
C LEU A 6 28.85 -10.53 -15.82
N ILE A 7 29.10 -11.48 -16.72
CA ILE A 7 28.18 -11.93 -17.77
C ILE A 7 27.53 -13.22 -17.26
N PHE A 8 26.21 -13.23 -17.09
CA PHE A 8 25.45 -14.49 -17.17
C PHE A 8 25.17 -14.74 -18.65
N SER A 9 25.95 -15.63 -19.28
CA SER A 9 25.68 -16.13 -20.63
C SER A 9 24.99 -17.48 -20.55
N PHE A 10 23.76 -17.55 -21.06
CA PHE A 10 23.28 -18.73 -21.78
C PHE A 10 23.10 -18.33 -23.23
N ILE A 11 23.93 -18.91 -24.11
CA ILE A 11 23.83 -18.75 -25.56
C ILE A 11 22.99 -19.90 -26.11
N SER A 12 21.85 -19.60 -26.74
CA SER A 12 21.43 -20.29 -27.97
C SER A 12 20.67 -19.33 -28.90
N SER A 13 21.43 -18.79 -29.86
CA SER A 13 21.12 -18.36 -31.23
C SER A 13 19.71 -17.88 -31.65
N ASN A 14 19.74 -16.67 -32.23
CA ASN A 14 18.97 -16.13 -33.35
C ASN A 14 17.47 -15.82 -33.15
N PHE A 15 17.15 -14.54 -32.91
CA PHE A 15 16.40 -13.67 -33.84
C PHE A 15 16.45 -12.22 -33.33
N GLY A 16 16.73 -11.28 -34.23
CA GLY A 16 16.87 -9.86 -33.89
C GLY A 16 15.53 -9.21 -33.55
N LEU A 17 15.43 -8.68 -32.33
CA LEU A 17 14.40 -7.72 -31.93
C LEU A 17 15.10 -6.55 -31.24
N ILE A 18 14.92 -5.34 -31.77
CA ILE A 18 15.37 -4.11 -31.11
C ILE A 18 14.41 -3.86 -29.95
N ILE A 19 14.77 -4.32 -28.76
CA ILE A 19 14.10 -3.98 -27.50
C ILE A 19 14.73 -2.68 -27.00
N ALA A 20 13.90 -1.65 -26.75
CA ALA A 20 14.33 -0.50 -25.98
C ALA A 20 14.61 -0.95 -24.53
N ILE A 21 15.87 -1.28 -24.26
CA ILE A 21 16.36 -1.55 -22.92
C ILE A 21 16.30 -0.23 -22.17
N ILE A 22 15.38 -0.09 -21.21
CA ILE A 22 15.56 0.89 -20.14
C ILE A 22 16.78 0.40 -19.36
N SER A 23 17.95 0.94 -19.69
CA SER A 23 19.17 0.65 -18.96
C SER A 23 18.99 1.20 -17.55
N TRP A 24 19.02 0.32 -16.55
CA TRP A 24 19.29 0.73 -15.18
C TRP A 24 20.52 1.66 -15.19
N PRO A 25 20.53 2.78 -14.46
CA PRO A 25 21.73 3.57 -14.33
C PRO A 25 22.86 2.66 -13.86
N GLN A 26 24.02 2.75 -14.52
CA GLN A 26 25.18 1.97 -14.12
C GLN A 26 25.44 2.20 -12.64
N TRP A 27 25.55 1.10 -11.90
CA TRP A 27 25.86 1.11 -10.49
C TRP A 27 27.35 0.78 -10.33
N PRO A 28 28.12 1.60 -9.59
CA PRO A 28 27.75 2.86 -8.94
C PRO A 28 27.54 4.00 -9.97
N PRO A 29 26.78 5.07 -9.61
CA PRO A 29 26.58 6.22 -10.50
C PRO A 29 27.92 6.79 -10.96
N SER A 30 28.11 6.83 -12.29
CA SER A 30 29.38 7.05 -12.98
C SER A 30 30.14 8.36 -12.67
N ASN A 31 29.57 9.24 -11.84
CA ASN A 31 30.13 10.55 -11.53
C ASN A 31 30.76 10.63 -10.13
N GLU A 32 30.58 9.63 -9.26
CA GLU A 32 31.38 9.49 -8.05
C GLU A 32 32.53 8.52 -8.35
N ARG A 33 33.76 9.03 -8.46
CA ARG A 33 34.96 8.20 -8.40
C ARG A 33 35.01 7.55 -7.02
N LEU A 34 34.39 6.38 -6.90
CA LEU A 34 34.63 5.48 -5.78
C LEU A 34 36.11 5.15 -5.79
N ASP A 35 36.78 5.57 -4.73
CA ASP A 35 38.20 5.37 -4.52
C ASP A 35 38.47 3.86 -4.64
N GLN A 36 39.27 3.45 -5.63
CA GLN A 36 39.48 2.04 -5.97
C GLN A 36 40.10 1.24 -4.81
N ASN A 37 40.60 1.94 -3.79
CA ASN A 37 41.13 1.37 -2.55
C ASN A 37 40.04 0.98 -1.52
N ILE A 38 38.79 1.44 -1.64
CA ILE A 38 37.70 1.08 -0.71
C ILE A 38 37.23 -0.38 -0.92
N LEU A 39 37.33 -0.89 -2.16
CA LEU A 39 36.90 -2.25 -2.51
C LEU A 39 37.85 -3.36 -2.03
N ILE A 40 39.06 -3.02 -1.58
CA ILE A 40 40.05 -4.01 -1.13
C ILE A 40 39.84 -4.38 0.36
N HIS A 41 39.07 -3.58 1.11
CA HIS A 41 38.84 -3.79 2.54
C HIS A 41 37.38 -3.69 3.02
N CYS A 42 36.39 -3.56 2.13
CA CYS A 42 34.99 -3.65 2.56
C CYS A 42 34.62 -5.10 2.90
N SER A 43 34.12 -5.31 4.11
CA SER A 43 33.45 -6.56 4.43
C SER A 43 32.16 -6.67 3.61
N SER A 44 31.61 -7.88 3.48
CA SER A 44 30.28 -8.09 2.89
C SER A 44 29.19 -7.30 3.62
N GLN A 45 29.40 -7.02 4.91
CA GLN A 45 28.53 -6.18 5.72
C GLN A 45 28.60 -4.70 5.30
N ASP A 46 29.81 -4.19 5.01
CA ASP A 46 30.00 -2.80 4.60
C ASP A 46 29.42 -2.54 3.20
N LEU A 47 29.56 -3.50 2.28
CA LEU A 47 28.92 -3.47 0.96
C LEU A 47 27.40 -3.45 1.07
N PHE A 48 26.83 -4.29 1.93
CA PHE A 48 25.39 -4.33 2.17
C PHE A 48 24.85 -3.03 2.78
N VAL A 49 25.57 -2.44 3.75
CA VAL A 49 25.22 -1.14 4.33
C VAL A 49 25.32 -0.02 3.29
N HIS A 50 26.32 -0.05 2.42
CA HIS A 50 26.46 0.94 1.34
C HIS A 50 25.35 0.82 0.29
N GLU A 51 24.97 -0.40 -0.09
CA GLU A 51 23.87 -0.68 -1.01
C GLU A 51 22.53 -0.21 -0.43
N GLN A 52 22.27 -0.50 0.85
CA GLN A 52 21.10 0.00 1.58
C GLN A 52 21.02 1.52 1.59
N ASN A 53 22.12 2.19 1.96
CA ASN A 53 22.16 3.64 2.00
C ASN A 53 21.97 4.25 0.61
N SER A 54 22.43 3.58 -0.44
CA SER A 54 22.29 4.03 -1.82
C SER A 54 20.87 3.82 -2.35
N LEU A 55 20.23 2.68 -2.06
CA LEU A 55 18.83 2.44 -2.42
C LEU A 55 17.90 3.36 -1.63
N SER A 56 18.14 3.54 -0.34
CA SER A 56 17.41 4.47 0.52
C SER A 56 17.49 5.90 -0.04
N LYS A 57 18.71 6.38 -0.35
CA LYS A 57 18.92 7.66 -1.03
C LYS A 57 18.29 7.72 -2.42
N TRP A 58 18.29 6.63 -3.19
CA TRP A 58 17.65 6.58 -4.50
C TRP A 58 16.12 6.70 -4.38
N LEU A 59 15.51 5.99 -3.43
CA LEU A 59 14.10 6.09 -3.08
C LEU A 59 13.74 7.50 -2.55
N ASP A 60 14.66 8.18 -1.86
CA ASP A 60 14.51 9.55 -1.35
C ASP A 60 14.84 10.65 -2.37
N LEU A 61 15.73 10.42 -3.33
CA LEU A 61 16.00 11.39 -4.40
C LEU A 61 14.77 11.57 -5.31
N PHE A 62 13.78 10.68 -5.21
CA PHE A 62 12.45 10.86 -5.78
C PHE A 62 11.49 11.73 -4.94
N THR A 63 11.87 12.19 -3.75
CA THR A 63 10.95 12.86 -2.80
C THR A 63 11.22 14.34 -2.53
N ILE A 64 12.33 14.95 -2.97
CA ILE A 64 12.69 16.32 -2.57
C ILE A 64 12.70 17.36 -3.73
N GLU A 65 11.88 18.40 -3.55
CA GLU A 65 11.82 19.77 -4.11
C GLU A 65 11.55 20.05 -5.61
N GLN A 66 11.64 19.09 -6.53
CA GLN A 66 11.10 19.23 -7.89
C GLN A 66 10.35 17.97 -8.30
N ARG A 67 9.22 17.68 -7.64
CA ARG A 67 8.55 16.38 -7.78
C ARG A 67 7.79 16.24 -9.10
N GLU A 68 8.50 15.87 -10.14
CA GLU A 68 7.97 15.18 -11.30
C GLU A 68 7.80 13.69 -10.92
N LEU A 69 6.62 13.31 -10.40
CA LEU A 69 6.22 11.96 -9.90
C LEU A 69 6.98 10.77 -10.55
N VAL A 70 7.47 9.79 -9.78
CA VAL A 70 8.23 8.59 -10.25
C VAL A 70 7.36 7.71 -11.16
N PRO A 71 7.84 6.90 -12.13
CA PRO A 71 6.98 6.03 -12.97
C PRO A 71 5.90 5.19 -12.26
N PHE A 72 6.11 4.74 -11.01
CA PHE A 72 5.07 4.07 -10.21
C PHE A 72 4.04 5.05 -9.59
N GLU A 73 4.45 6.29 -9.29
CA GLU A 73 3.57 7.41 -8.91
C GLU A 73 2.96 8.11 -10.15
N ARG A 74 3.61 7.96 -11.31
CA ARG A 74 3.21 8.32 -12.69
C ARG A 74 2.42 7.21 -13.37
N ALA A 75 1.78 6.36 -12.58
CA ALA A 75 0.42 6.00 -12.96
C ALA A 75 -0.51 7.24 -12.87
N LYS A 76 -0.12 8.47 -13.25
CA LYS A 76 -0.41 9.11 -14.57
C LYS A 76 -0.68 8.17 -15.75
N ASN A 77 -1.23 6.99 -15.50
CA ASN A 77 -2.07 6.38 -16.48
C ASN A 77 -3.33 7.26 -16.42
N CYS A 78 -3.36 8.34 -17.20
CA CYS A 78 -4.54 9.19 -17.36
C CYS A 78 -5.77 8.35 -17.78
N SER A 79 -5.53 7.10 -18.22
CA SER A 79 -6.55 6.09 -18.44
C SER A 79 -7.22 5.54 -17.17
N VAL A 80 -6.58 5.65 -15.99
CA VAL A 80 -7.09 5.14 -14.70
C VAL A 80 -7.62 6.27 -13.83
N CYS A 81 -6.79 7.29 -13.57
CA CYS A 81 -7.18 8.51 -12.86
C CYS A 81 -7.23 9.65 -13.88
N SER A 82 -8.40 10.27 -14.04
CA SER A 82 -8.61 11.31 -15.05
C SER A 82 -7.85 12.60 -14.70
N LYS A 83 -7.62 13.45 -15.70
CA LYS A 83 -7.07 14.78 -15.48
C LYS A 83 -7.95 15.62 -14.56
N GLN A 84 -9.27 15.58 -14.76
CA GLN A 84 -10.25 16.35 -13.99
C GLN A 84 -10.20 15.98 -12.50
N PHE A 85 -10.03 14.69 -12.18
CA PHE A 85 -9.84 14.25 -10.81
C PHE A 85 -8.55 14.82 -10.20
N HIS A 86 -7.44 14.78 -10.94
CA HIS A 86 -6.18 15.34 -10.47
C HIS A 86 -6.28 16.86 -10.22
N ASP A 87 -6.88 17.61 -11.15
CA ASP A 87 -7.09 19.05 -11.01
C ASP A 87 -7.97 19.35 -9.78
N TRP A 88 -9.06 18.59 -9.59
CA TRP A 88 -9.95 18.73 -8.42
C TRP A 88 -9.24 18.48 -7.09
N VAL A 89 -8.44 17.41 -7.00
CA VAL A 89 -7.68 17.10 -5.78
C VAL A 89 -6.60 18.14 -5.53
N PHE A 90 -5.89 18.58 -6.57
CA PHE A 90 -4.86 19.59 -6.47
C PHE A 90 -5.43 20.93 -5.96
N ASP A 91 -6.56 21.37 -6.51
CA ASP A 91 -7.25 22.58 -6.06
C ASP A 91 -7.63 22.51 -4.59
N TYR A 92 -8.12 21.36 -4.13
CA TYR A 92 -8.39 21.14 -2.72
C TYR A 92 -7.11 21.19 -1.87
N GLN A 93 -6.01 20.58 -2.29
CA GLN A 93 -4.74 20.59 -1.56
C GLN A 93 -4.18 22.02 -1.43
N GLN A 94 -4.25 22.82 -2.50
CA GLN A 94 -3.85 24.23 -2.48
C GLN A 94 -4.75 25.04 -1.54
N TRP A 95 -6.07 24.85 -1.63
CA TRP A 95 -7.02 25.48 -0.72
C TRP A 95 -6.73 25.10 0.74
N HIS A 96 -6.53 23.82 1.03
CA HIS A 96 -6.23 23.29 2.36
C HIS A 96 -4.96 23.92 2.92
N LYS A 97 -3.87 23.93 2.14
CA LYS A 97 -2.60 24.58 2.52
C LYS A 97 -2.80 26.05 2.85
N ASN A 98 -3.49 26.79 1.98
CA ASN A 98 -3.73 28.23 2.16
C ASN A 98 -4.53 28.51 3.44
N ILE A 99 -5.61 27.76 3.68
CA ILE A 99 -6.43 27.90 4.88
C ILE A 99 -5.63 27.55 6.13
N THR A 100 -4.87 26.46 6.11
CA THR A 100 -3.99 26.08 7.22
C THR A 100 -2.98 27.18 7.52
N THR A 101 -2.35 27.79 6.50
CA THR A 101 -1.46 28.93 6.71
C THR A 101 -2.18 30.13 7.34
N VAL A 102 -3.39 30.47 6.86
CA VAL A 102 -4.19 31.57 7.44
C VAL A 102 -4.51 31.35 8.91
N LEU A 103 -4.84 30.11 9.29
CA LEU A 103 -5.19 29.76 10.66
C LEU A 103 -3.96 29.68 11.58
N LEU A 104 -2.85 29.08 11.11
CA LEU A 104 -1.66 28.84 11.93
C LEU A 104 -0.72 30.05 12.03
N PHE A 105 -0.46 30.76 10.93
CA PHE A 105 0.49 31.88 10.92
C PHE A 105 0.01 33.03 11.83
N ASN A 106 -1.30 33.20 11.92
CA ASN A 106 -1.92 34.25 12.73
C ASN A 106 -2.16 33.84 14.19
N GLN A 107 -1.80 32.61 14.59
CA GLN A 107 -2.18 32.08 15.90
C GLN A 107 -1.55 32.86 17.06
N LYS A 108 -0.30 33.30 16.91
CA LYS A 108 0.45 33.98 17.99
C LYS A 108 0.03 35.43 18.23
N SER A 109 -0.62 36.06 17.25
CA SER A 109 -0.96 37.49 17.30
C SER A 109 -2.46 37.77 17.40
N LYS A 110 -3.33 36.79 17.10
CA LYS A 110 -4.78 36.96 17.13
C LYS A 110 -5.40 36.45 18.43
N THR A 111 -6.36 37.21 18.94
CA THR A 111 -7.29 36.78 19.99
C THR A 111 -8.17 35.63 19.51
N ASN A 112 -8.81 34.92 20.44
CA ASN A 112 -9.74 33.84 20.12
C ASN A 112 -10.90 34.35 19.23
N ASP A 113 -11.43 35.54 19.47
CA ASP A 113 -12.53 36.10 18.68
C ASP A 113 -12.10 36.44 17.24
N GLU A 114 -10.89 36.96 17.06
CA GLU A 114 -10.33 37.20 15.72
C GLU A 114 -10.15 35.90 14.95
N GLN A 115 -9.64 34.84 15.60
CA GLN A 115 -9.50 33.52 14.97
C GLN A 115 -10.87 32.92 14.59
N ARG A 116 -11.87 33.05 15.47
CA ARG A 116 -13.25 32.65 15.16
C ARG A 116 -13.81 33.45 13.98
N ASN A 117 -13.57 34.75 13.94
CA ASN A 117 -14.02 35.62 12.88
C ASN A 117 -13.36 35.25 11.54
N GLU A 118 -12.09 34.84 11.52
CA GLU A 118 -11.47 34.30 10.30
C GLU A 118 -12.14 33.00 9.84
N VAL A 119 -12.43 32.07 10.77
CA VAL A 119 -13.17 30.84 10.46
C VAL A 119 -14.53 31.14 9.84
N LEU A 120 -15.26 32.11 10.39
CA LEU A 120 -16.58 32.51 9.89
C LEU A 120 -16.49 33.26 8.55
N LYS A 121 -15.54 34.19 8.43
CA LYS A 121 -15.30 35.01 7.22
C LYS A 121 -14.97 34.15 6.00
N HIS A 122 -14.18 33.10 6.19
CA HIS A 122 -13.78 32.18 5.14
C HIS A 122 -14.70 30.95 5.01
N ASP A 123 -15.80 30.92 5.76
CA ASP A 123 -16.71 29.79 5.93
C ASP A 123 -15.98 28.43 6.06
N ILE A 124 -14.95 28.40 6.91
CA ILE A 124 -14.15 27.20 7.09
C ILE A 124 -14.98 26.17 7.86
N ARG A 125 -15.14 25.00 7.24
CA ARG A 125 -15.75 23.80 7.83
C ARG A 125 -14.67 22.77 8.07
N PHE A 126 -14.77 22.01 9.13
CA PHE A 126 -13.78 21.03 9.57
C PHE A 126 -14.33 19.62 9.41
N LEU A 127 -13.44 18.70 9.04
CA LEU A 127 -13.69 17.27 9.09
C LEU A 127 -12.56 16.61 9.89
N ILE A 128 -12.92 16.06 11.05
CA ILE A 128 -11.96 15.42 11.95
C ILE A 128 -12.08 13.91 11.76
N TYR A 129 -10.97 13.29 11.36
CA TYR A 129 -10.82 11.85 11.43
C TYR A 129 -10.46 11.45 12.85
N GLU A 130 -11.35 10.70 13.51
CA GLU A 130 -11.04 10.13 14.82
C GLU A 130 -10.49 8.71 14.65
N LYS A 131 -9.39 8.43 15.33
CA LYS A 131 -8.74 7.13 15.28
C LYS A 131 -9.69 6.02 15.70
N GLN A 132 -9.63 4.91 14.96
CA GLN A 132 -10.27 3.67 15.37
C GLN A 132 -9.25 2.66 15.88
N LEU A 133 -9.62 1.95 16.95
CA LEU A 133 -8.84 0.83 17.49
C LEU A 133 -9.01 -0.45 16.66
N THR A 134 -8.91 -0.31 15.34
CA THR A 134 -9.05 -1.38 14.34
C THR A 134 -7.68 -1.74 13.74
N GLY A 135 -7.68 -2.77 12.87
CA GLY A 135 -6.49 -3.18 12.13
C GLY A 135 -6.02 -2.09 11.16
N ILE A 136 -4.77 -2.19 10.71
CA ILE A 136 -4.16 -1.18 9.84
C ILE A 136 -4.96 -0.95 8.54
N ALA A 137 -5.49 -2.04 7.97
CA ALA A 137 -6.28 -1.99 6.76
C ALA A 137 -7.55 -1.14 6.95
N ASP A 138 -8.32 -1.42 8.00
CA ASP A 138 -9.54 -0.67 8.30
C ASP A 138 -9.23 0.81 8.53
N ARG A 139 -8.12 1.13 9.20
CA ARG A 139 -7.67 2.52 9.39
C ARG A 139 -7.40 3.21 8.06
N PHE A 140 -6.68 2.60 7.12
CA PHE A 140 -6.47 3.18 5.79
C PHE A 140 -7.78 3.41 5.06
N ILE A 141 -8.68 2.43 5.09
CA ILE A 141 -9.97 2.52 4.44
C ILE A 141 -10.80 3.66 5.03
N HIS A 142 -10.81 3.79 6.35
CA HIS A 142 -11.55 4.84 7.04
C HIS A 142 -10.94 6.20 6.75
N LEU A 143 -9.61 6.29 6.75
CA LEU A 143 -8.85 7.50 6.48
C LEU A 143 -9.09 7.99 5.04
N ILE A 144 -8.97 7.12 4.03
CA ILE A 144 -9.27 7.46 2.63
C ILE A 144 -10.73 7.86 2.45
N SER A 145 -11.66 7.13 3.06
CA SER A 145 -13.08 7.45 2.99
C SER A 145 -13.38 8.82 3.60
N THR A 146 -12.74 9.15 4.72
CA THR A 146 -12.90 10.46 5.37
C THR A 146 -12.26 11.57 4.52
N TYR A 147 -11.09 11.33 3.94
CA TYR A 147 -10.45 12.25 3.02
C TYR A 147 -11.33 12.52 1.78
N PHE A 148 -11.98 11.50 1.23
CA PHE A 148 -12.93 11.66 0.14
C PHE A 148 -14.11 12.57 0.53
N VAL A 149 -14.68 12.38 1.72
CA VAL A 149 -15.75 13.26 2.23
C VAL A 149 -15.23 14.69 2.41
N ALA A 150 -13.98 14.87 2.85
CA ALA A 150 -13.37 16.20 2.95
C ALA A 150 -13.30 16.91 1.61
N LEU A 151 -12.88 16.19 0.55
CA LEU A 151 -12.83 16.69 -0.82
C LEU A 151 -14.23 17.08 -1.31
N LEU A 152 -15.21 16.18 -1.18
CA LEU A 152 -16.59 16.39 -1.63
C LEU A 152 -17.26 17.60 -0.97
N THR A 153 -16.99 17.82 0.31
CA THR A 153 -17.63 18.88 1.11
C THR A 153 -16.73 20.09 1.32
N LYS A 154 -15.54 20.12 0.68
CA LYS A 154 -14.52 21.17 0.85
C LYS A 154 -14.31 21.54 2.34
N ARG A 155 -14.13 20.51 3.17
CA ARG A 155 -13.85 20.65 4.61
C ARG A 155 -12.36 20.59 4.85
N LEU A 156 -11.85 21.40 5.77
CA LEU A 156 -10.48 21.31 6.26
C LEU A 156 -10.32 19.98 6.97
N PHE A 157 -9.66 19.04 6.30
CA PHE A 157 -9.37 17.72 6.83
C PHE A 157 -8.30 17.80 7.91
N ILE A 158 -8.63 17.31 9.11
CA ILE A 158 -7.73 17.25 10.25
C ILE A 158 -7.64 15.79 10.70
N PHE A 159 -6.40 15.36 10.91
CA PHE A 159 -6.07 13.99 11.25
C PHE A 159 -5.63 13.95 12.70
N ASP A 160 -6.43 13.33 13.56
CA ASP A 160 -6.10 13.18 14.97
C ASP A 160 -4.81 12.36 15.13
N GLU A 161 -3.78 12.98 15.72
CA GLU A 161 -2.38 12.53 15.75
C GLU A 161 -2.12 11.28 16.61
N ASP A 162 -3.16 10.69 17.19
CA ASP A 162 -3.06 9.46 17.99
C ASP A 162 -2.59 8.22 17.20
N TRP A 163 -2.19 8.37 15.94
CA TRP A 163 -1.40 7.41 15.19
C TRP A 163 0.06 7.89 15.06
N PRO A 164 0.86 7.87 16.15
CA PRO A 164 2.20 8.47 16.17
C PRO A 164 3.12 7.86 15.10
N ASP A 165 2.99 6.55 14.87
CA ASP A 165 3.75 5.82 13.87
C ASP A 165 3.42 6.23 12.42
N PHE A 166 2.28 6.88 12.19
CA PHE A 166 1.81 7.21 10.84
C PHE A 166 2.80 8.12 10.11
N HIS A 167 3.28 9.17 10.78
CA HIS A 167 4.24 10.11 10.21
C HIS A 167 5.65 9.52 10.07
N GLU A 168 5.96 8.42 10.75
CA GLU A 168 7.21 7.67 10.51
C GLU A 168 7.17 6.91 9.18
N ILE A 169 5.98 6.53 8.72
CA ILE A 169 5.77 5.66 7.57
C ILE A 169 5.34 6.45 6.33
N PHE A 170 4.54 7.49 6.54
CA PHE A 170 3.91 8.27 5.48
C PHE A 170 4.29 9.74 5.54
N GLN A 171 4.42 10.32 4.36
CA GLN A 171 4.31 11.74 4.12
C GLN A 171 2.92 12.01 3.54
N LEU A 172 2.20 12.96 4.13
CA LEU A 172 0.89 13.39 3.64
C LEU A 172 1.05 14.52 2.62
N SER A 173 0.12 14.56 1.67
CA SER A 173 -0.05 15.72 0.78
C SER A 173 -0.71 16.92 1.47
N LEU A 174 -1.29 16.71 2.66
CA LEU A 174 -1.95 17.73 3.46
C LEU A 174 -1.17 18.07 4.73
N ASN A 175 -1.26 19.32 5.18
CA ASN A 175 -0.75 19.74 6.49
C ASN A 175 -1.84 19.53 7.55
N SER A 176 -1.88 18.35 8.18
CA SER A 176 -3.02 17.90 8.99
C SER A 176 -2.76 17.82 10.50
N ASP A 177 -1.78 18.56 11.02
CA ASP A 177 -1.40 18.58 12.45
C ASP A 177 -2.61 18.94 13.34
N HIS A 178 -3.11 17.95 14.08
CA HIS A 178 -4.26 18.13 14.97
C HIS A 178 -3.94 19.01 16.18
N GLN A 179 -2.73 18.93 16.73
CA GLN A 179 -2.34 19.76 17.88
C GLN A 179 -2.36 21.24 17.51
N ALA A 180 -1.93 21.54 16.28
CA ALA A 180 -1.97 22.88 15.73
C ALA A 180 -3.41 23.43 15.66
N PHE A 181 -4.45 22.59 15.66
CA PHE A 181 -5.86 23.01 15.62
C PHE A 181 -6.66 22.71 16.90
N ALA A 182 -6.11 21.98 17.88
CA ALA A 182 -6.81 21.58 19.10
C ALA A 182 -7.46 22.77 19.84
N PHE A 183 -6.76 23.90 19.87
CA PHE A 183 -7.24 25.15 20.48
C PHE A 183 -8.57 25.65 19.87
N LEU A 184 -8.80 25.43 18.57
CA LEU A 184 -10.04 25.83 17.90
C LEU A 184 -11.22 25.05 18.46
N PHE A 185 -11.03 23.76 18.77
CA PHE A 185 -12.11 22.88 19.20
C PHE A 185 -12.41 22.98 20.68
N GLU A 186 -11.41 23.27 21.51
CA GLU A 186 -11.61 23.48 22.95
C GLU A 186 -12.25 24.83 23.25
N LYS A 187 -11.85 25.88 22.52
CA LYS A 187 -12.26 27.26 22.81
C LYS A 187 -13.53 27.69 22.07
N PHE A 188 -13.83 27.10 20.91
CA PHE A 188 -15.01 27.48 20.14
C PHE A 188 -16.15 26.50 20.32
N ASN A 189 -17.30 27.05 20.74
CA ASN A 189 -18.57 26.32 20.79
C ASN A 189 -19.19 26.24 19.39
N PHE A 190 -18.48 25.63 18.44
CA PHE A 190 -19.03 25.32 17.12
C PHE A 190 -20.11 24.24 17.25
N SER A 191 -21.09 24.24 16.34
CA SER A 191 -21.96 23.09 16.18
C SER A 191 -21.11 21.88 15.81
N LYS A 192 -21.04 20.92 16.74
CA LYS A 192 -20.32 19.65 16.57
C LYS A 192 -21.35 18.56 16.35
N LYS A 193 -21.13 17.74 15.32
CA LYS A 193 -21.84 16.49 15.15
C LYS A 193 -20.84 15.36 15.13
N VAL A 194 -20.93 14.51 16.14
CA VAL A 194 -20.24 13.24 16.16
C VAL A 194 -21.13 12.25 15.45
N GLN A 195 -20.63 11.71 14.33
CA GLN A 195 -21.39 10.75 13.56
C GLN A 195 -20.65 9.41 13.58
N SER A 196 -21.22 8.47 14.34
CA SER A 196 -20.90 7.06 14.23
C SER A 196 -21.97 6.37 13.39
N PHE A 197 -21.55 5.52 12.48
CA PHE A 197 -22.45 4.71 11.67
C PHE A 197 -22.22 3.24 12.00
N SER A 198 -23.30 2.51 12.24
CA SER A 198 -23.23 1.05 12.27
C SER A 198 -23.07 0.52 10.84
N PHE A 199 -22.42 -0.63 10.71
CA PHE A 199 -22.29 -1.32 9.41
C PHE A 199 -23.67 -1.56 8.77
N ASP A 200 -24.76 -1.71 9.52
CA ASP A 200 -26.08 -2.06 8.97
C ASP A 200 -26.83 -0.94 8.18
N ARG A 201 -26.23 0.24 7.95
CA ARG A 201 -26.91 1.39 7.29
C ARG A 201 -26.61 1.58 5.79
N TYR A 202 -26.03 0.59 5.11
CA TYR A 202 -25.52 0.68 3.72
C TYR A 202 -26.58 0.77 2.61
N LEU A 203 -27.83 1.14 2.90
CA LEU A 203 -28.90 1.18 1.90
C LEU A 203 -29.25 2.59 1.43
N LYS A 204 -28.68 3.63 2.05
CA LYS A 204 -29.04 5.02 1.74
C LYS A 204 -27.87 5.78 1.14
N ASP A 205 -28.17 6.48 0.05
CA ASP A 205 -27.26 7.47 -0.53
C ASP A 205 -27.20 8.70 0.36
N TYR A 206 -25.99 9.13 0.69
CA TYR A 206 -25.78 10.34 1.47
C TYR A 206 -25.47 11.49 0.53
N ASP A 207 -26.09 12.64 0.77
CA ASP A 207 -25.61 13.94 0.31
C ASP A 207 -24.89 14.57 1.51
N TYR A 208 -23.57 14.39 1.58
CA TYR A 208 -22.79 14.77 2.74
C TYR A 208 -22.78 16.29 2.97
N ASP A 209 -22.95 17.08 1.91
CA ASP A 209 -22.94 18.54 2.01
C ASP A 209 -24.28 19.04 2.57
N GLN A 210 -25.41 18.49 2.10
CA GLN A 210 -26.73 18.87 2.57
C GLN A 210 -27.09 18.27 3.93
N GLN A 211 -26.73 17.01 4.19
CA GLN A 211 -27.17 16.28 5.38
C GLN A 211 -26.28 16.52 6.60
N PHE A 212 -25.07 17.02 6.39
CA PHE A 212 -24.15 17.41 7.46
C PHE A 212 -23.73 18.86 7.28
N PRO A 213 -24.63 19.83 7.50
CA PRO A 213 -24.32 21.25 7.38
C PRO A 213 -23.44 21.77 8.53
N GLU A 214 -23.17 20.96 9.55
CA GLU A 214 -22.46 21.39 10.75
C GLU A 214 -21.03 21.83 10.43
N ARG A 215 -20.52 22.85 11.13
CA ARG A 215 -19.18 23.38 10.85
C ARG A 215 -18.10 22.38 11.22
N VAL A 216 -18.30 21.59 12.27
CA VAL A 216 -17.37 20.53 12.68
C VAL A 216 -18.06 19.18 12.56
N LEU A 217 -17.56 18.36 11.64
CA LEU A 217 -17.99 16.97 11.49
C LEU A 217 -16.89 16.06 12.02
N ILE A 218 -17.24 15.18 12.97
CA ILE A 218 -16.32 14.16 13.50
C ILE A 218 -16.76 12.82 12.91
N PHE A 219 -15.85 12.19 12.18
CA PHE A 219 -16.17 11.02 11.36
C PHE A 219 -15.68 9.74 12.02
N LYS A 220 -16.61 8.90 12.51
CA LYS A 220 -16.31 7.60 13.12
C LYS A 220 -16.85 6.46 12.25
N GLY A 221 -15.99 5.90 11.40
CA GLY A 221 -16.22 4.59 10.79
C GLY A 221 -17.40 4.51 9.83
N HIS A 222 -17.41 5.34 8.80
CA HIS A 222 -18.49 5.39 7.80
C HIS A 222 -18.11 4.87 6.41
N THR A 223 -17.18 3.92 6.34
CA THR A 223 -16.67 3.44 5.04
C THR A 223 -17.77 2.92 4.14
N GLY A 224 -18.62 2.01 4.62
CA GLY A 224 -19.60 1.40 3.71
C GLY A 224 -20.69 2.37 3.25
N GLY A 225 -21.00 3.43 4.01
CA GLY A 225 -21.87 4.51 3.53
C GLY A 225 -21.20 5.35 2.43
N VAL A 226 -19.89 5.60 2.55
CA VAL A 226 -19.09 6.23 1.49
C VAL A 226 -19.05 5.34 0.24
N ILE A 227 -18.81 4.03 0.40
CA ILE A 227 -18.79 3.07 -0.71
C ILE A 227 -20.16 3.01 -1.40
N GLN A 228 -21.25 2.88 -0.63
CA GLN A 228 -22.61 2.92 -1.17
C GLN A 228 -22.86 4.20 -1.97
N THR A 229 -22.40 5.33 -1.45
CA THR A 229 -22.53 6.63 -2.11
C THR A 229 -21.71 6.73 -3.40
N ILE A 230 -20.60 6.00 -3.51
CA ILE A 230 -19.80 5.93 -4.75
C ILE A 230 -20.44 4.99 -5.77
N ASP A 231 -21.00 3.86 -5.31
CA ASP A 231 -21.50 2.80 -6.19
C ASP A 231 -22.99 2.92 -6.51
N SER A 232 -23.78 3.69 -5.76
CA SER A 232 -25.21 3.82 -6.06
C SER A 232 -25.46 4.62 -7.34
N LYS A 233 -26.28 4.07 -8.24
CA LYS A 233 -26.70 4.73 -9.49
C LYS A 233 -27.48 6.03 -9.25
N THR A 234 -28.12 6.17 -8.10
CA THR A 234 -28.91 7.36 -7.74
C THR A 234 -28.10 8.40 -6.97
N SER A 235 -26.86 8.09 -6.59
CA SER A 235 -26.03 9.00 -5.84
C SER A 235 -25.57 10.19 -6.69
N VAL A 236 -25.75 11.39 -6.14
CA VAL A 236 -25.21 12.64 -6.70
C VAL A 236 -23.69 12.59 -6.85
N TYR A 237 -23.00 11.88 -5.96
CA TYR A 237 -21.55 11.77 -6.02
C TYR A 237 -21.07 10.74 -7.04
N ARG A 238 -21.82 9.66 -7.29
CA ARG A 238 -21.52 8.77 -8.42
C ARG A 238 -21.61 9.54 -9.73
N LYS A 239 -22.66 10.36 -9.87
CA LYS A 239 -22.83 11.24 -11.03
C LYS A 239 -21.67 12.21 -11.18
N PHE A 240 -21.32 12.95 -10.12
CA PHE A 240 -20.16 13.85 -10.11
C PHE A 240 -18.85 13.15 -10.51
N LEU A 241 -18.56 11.97 -9.93
CA LEU A 241 -17.35 11.21 -10.25
C LEU A 241 -17.31 10.79 -11.73
N THR A 242 -18.42 10.29 -12.27
CA THR A 242 -18.44 9.72 -13.62
C THR A 242 -18.63 10.78 -14.71
N GLU A 243 -19.47 11.78 -14.48
CA GLU A 243 -19.82 12.81 -15.45
C GLU A 243 -18.86 14.00 -15.42
N ASP A 244 -18.55 14.54 -14.23
CA ASP A 244 -17.72 15.75 -14.12
C ASP A 244 -16.24 15.40 -14.06
N LEU A 245 -15.89 14.45 -13.20
CA LEU A 245 -14.51 14.00 -13.07
C LEU A 245 -14.11 12.96 -14.11
N LYS A 246 -15.01 12.41 -14.93
CA LYS A 246 -14.68 11.37 -15.94
C LYS A 246 -13.93 10.17 -15.34
N MET A 247 -14.27 9.79 -14.11
CA MET A 247 -13.64 8.71 -13.36
C MET A 247 -14.46 7.42 -13.44
N ASN A 248 -13.77 6.28 -13.46
CA ASN A 248 -14.39 5.01 -13.09
C ASN A 248 -14.50 4.93 -11.56
N THR A 249 -15.70 4.69 -11.04
CA THR A 249 -15.96 4.55 -9.60
C THR A 249 -15.15 3.43 -8.97
N ASN A 250 -14.80 2.39 -9.73
CA ASN A 250 -13.99 1.30 -9.20
C ASN A 250 -12.56 1.78 -8.87
N ASN A 251 -12.01 2.74 -9.63
CA ASN A 251 -10.64 3.25 -9.48
C ASN A 251 -10.48 4.28 -8.35
N ILE A 252 -11.59 4.88 -7.88
CA ILE A 252 -11.53 6.07 -7.03
C ILE A 252 -10.70 5.86 -5.76
N PHE A 253 -10.82 4.69 -5.13
CA PHE A 253 -10.13 4.39 -3.89
C PHE A 253 -8.61 4.33 -4.09
N GLY A 254 -8.14 3.71 -5.17
CA GLY A 254 -6.72 3.70 -5.52
C GLY A 254 -6.21 5.09 -5.91
N CYS A 255 -7.00 5.87 -6.66
CA CYS A 255 -6.60 7.24 -7.03
C CYS A 255 -6.52 8.17 -5.81
N LEU A 256 -7.45 8.05 -4.86
CA LEU A 256 -7.40 8.76 -3.58
C LEU A 256 -6.23 8.29 -2.69
N TYR A 257 -5.94 6.99 -2.69
CA TYR A 257 -4.79 6.43 -1.99
C TYR A 257 -3.50 7.17 -2.39
N HIS A 258 -3.23 7.24 -3.70
CA HIS A 258 -2.03 7.89 -4.24
C HIS A 258 -2.04 9.41 -4.14
N SER A 259 -3.21 10.04 -4.13
CA SER A 259 -3.27 11.49 -3.95
C SER A 259 -3.06 11.92 -2.50
N PHE A 260 -3.25 11.00 -1.55
CA PHE A 260 -3.18 11.29 -0.12
C PHE A 260 -1.89 10.80 0.55
N PHE A 261 -1.44 9.58 0.22
CA PHE A 261 -0.28 8.95 0.84
C PHE A 261 0.94 8.97 -0.07
N ALA A 262 2.08 9.35 0.50
CA ALA A 262 3.40 9.03 -0.03
C ALA A 262 4.17 8.21 1.03
N TYR A 263 4.74 7.08 0.63
CA TYR A 263 5.55 6.27 1.54
C TYR A 263 6.92 6.90 1.77
N LYS A 264 7.41 6.89 3.01
CA LYS A 264 8.81 7.13 3.34
C LYS A 264 9.61 5.84 3.14
N LEU A 265 9.77 5.43 1.88
CA LEU A 265 10.29 4.10 1.56
C LEU A 265 11.70 3.86 2.10
N SER A 266 12.55 4.88 2.14
CA SER A 266 13.87 4.85 2.79
C SER A 266 13.81 4.39 4.24
N GLU A 267 13.01 5.07 5.05
CA GLU A 267 12.79 4.77 6.48
C GLU A 267 12.22 3.36 6.66
N ILE A 268 11.26 2.97 5.81
CA ILE A 268 10.67 1.64 5.85
C ILE A 268 11.72 0.58 5.53
N VAL A 269 12.43 0.70 4.40
CA VAL A 269 13.43 -0.27 3.95
C VAL A 269 14.58 -0.39 4.95
N GLN A 270 15.10 0.72 5.46
CA GLN A 270 16.18 0.73 6.44
C GLN A 270 15.79 -0.04 7.71
N ARG A 271 14.58 0.21 8.23
CA ARG A 271 14.10 -0.46 9.46
C ARG A 271 13.80 -1.93 9.26
N VAL A 272 13.20 -2.29 8.12
CA VAL A 272 12.98 -3.70 7.76
C VAL A 272 14.32 -4.42 7.65
N ALA A 273 15.33 -3.83 7.00
CA ALA A 273 16.63 -4.46 6.84
C ALA A 273 17.43 -4.58 8.15
N LEU A 274 17.31 -3.62 9.07
CA LEU A 274 17.89 -3.74 10.43
C LEU A 274 17.27 -4.89 11.23
N SER A 275 16.01 -5.26 10.94
CA SER A 275 15.34 -6.38 11.62
C SER A 275 15.76 -7.74 11.07
N SER A 276 16.16 -7.84 9.79
CA SER A 276 16.53 -9.10 9.15
C SER A 276 17.95 -9.57 9.48
N THR A 277 18.90 -8.65 9.69
CA THR A 277 20.31 -8.97 10.00
C THR A 277 20.53 -9.78 11.29
N LYS A 278 19.53 -9.87 12.18
CA LYS A 278 19.61 -10.66 13.42
C LYS A 278 19.11 -12.10 13.28
N LEU A 279 18.61 -12.51 12.11
CA LEU A 279 17.93 -13.81 11.92
C LEU A 279 18.49 -14.55 10.71
N ASN A 280 19.44 -15.46 10.96
CA ASN A 280 20.17 -16.29 9.98
C ASN A 280 19.30 -17.36 9.28
N SER A 281 18.20 -17.01 8.60
CA SER A 281 17.41 -18.00 7.86
C SER A 281 17.00 -17.51 6.47
N PHE A 282 17.60 -18.15 5.45
CA PHE A 282 17.10 -18.51 4.10
C PHE A 282 16.08 -17.64 3.33
N ASP A 283 15.87 -16.38 3.67
CA ASP A 283 14.90 -15.53 2.96
C ASP A 283 15.57 -14.48 2.08
N HIS A 284 14.90 -14.18 0.97
CA HIS A 284 15.25 -13.07 0.10
C HIS A 284 15.30 -11.77 0.91
N SER A 285 16.36 -10.99 0.72
CA SER A 285 16.42 -9.66 1.31
C SER A 285 15.30 -8.79 0.74
N SER A 286 14.86 -7.78 1.50
CA SER A 286 13.87 -6.82 1.00
C SER A 286 14.30 -6.12 -0.30
N HIS A 287 15.61 -6.02 -0.54
CA HIS A 287 16.18 -5.45 -1.76
C HIS A 287 15.99 -6.41 -2.94
N GLU A 288 16.32 -7.69 -2.76
CA GLU A 288 16.11 -8.72 -3.78
C GLU A 288 14.63 -8.84 -4.16
N ILE A 289 13.73 -8.83 -3.17
CA ILE A 289 12.29 -8.86 -3.42
C ILE A 289 11.88 -7.64 -4.25
N LEU A 290 12.33 -6.44 -3.90
CA LEU A 290 12.00 -5.23 -4.63
C LEU A 290 12.55 -5.25 -6.06
N GLN A 291 13.79 -5.70 -6.26
CA GLN A 291 14.40 -5.84 -7.58
C GLN A 291 13.63 -6.82 -8.47
N ILE A 292 13.19 -7.96 -7.91
CA ILE A 292 12.39 -8.94 -8.66
C ILE A 292 11.02 -8.33 -9.00
N LEU A 293 10.34 -7.70 -8.04
CA LEU A 293 9.00 -7.16 -8.25
C LEU A 293 8.95 -5.97 -9.22
N LEU A 294 10.04 -5.21 -9.33
CA LEU A 294 10.14 -4.07 -10.26
C LEU A 294 10.74 -4.45 -11.62
N SER A 295 11.29 -5.66 -11.76
CA SER A 295 11.97 -6.05 -12.99
C SER A 295 10.96 -6.43 -14.09
N PRO A 296 11.11 -5.89 -15.32
CA PRO A 296 10.21 -6.19 -16.43
C PRO A 296 10.38 -7.62 -16.98
N ASN A 297 11.41 -8.34 -16.54
CA ASN A 297 11.64 -9.74 -16.93
C ASN A 297 10.71 -10.72 -16.20
N PHE A 298 10.02 -10.25 -15.17
CA PHE A 298 9.15 -11.05 -14.33
C PHE A 298 7.69 -10.68 -14.49
N PHE A 299 6.83 -11.69 -14.46
CA PHE A 299 5.39 -11.52 -14.35
C PHE A 299 4.96 -11.87 -12.93
N THR A 300 4.55 -10.86 -12.16
CA THR A 300 4.37 -11.00 -10.71
C THR A 300 2.90 -11.21 -10.34
N ILE A 301 2.61 -12.26 -9.58
CA ILE A 301 1.29 -12.59 -9.05
C ILE A 301 1.35 -12.46 -7.53
N GLY A 302 0.66 -11.47 -6.98
CA GLY A 302 0.50 -11.30 -5.54
C GLY A 302 -0.61 -12.21 -5.03
N VAL A 303 -0.31 -13.12 -4.12
CA VAL A 303 -1.29 -14.00 -3.48
C VAL A 303 -1.39 -13.64 -2.00
N GLN A 304 -2.52 -13.07 -1.58
CA GLN A 304 -2.81 -12.73 -0.18
C GLN A 304 -3.86 -13.67 0.39
N ILE A 305 -3.46 -14.48 1.39
CA ILE A 305 -4.32 -15.45 2.08
C ILE A 305 -4.48 -15.05 3.54
N ARG A 306 -5.70 -14.69 3.93
CA ARG A 306 -6.08 -14.34 5.31
C ARG A 306 -6.75 -15.54 5.98
N ALA A 307 -6.07 -16.17 6.92
CA ALA A 307 -6.59 -17.30 7.71
C ALA A 307 -7.34 -16.85 8.97
N GLY A 308 -7.07 -15.64 9.47
CA GLY A 308 -7.79 -15.01 10.57
C GLY A 308 -6.97 -14.83 11.84
N ASP A 309 -7.53 -14.12 12.83
CA ASP A 309 -6.81 -13.78 14.07
C ASP A 309 -6.39 -15.00 14.89
N ALA A 310 -7.20 -16.07 14.86
CA ALA A 310 -6.91 -17.31 15.58
C ALA A 310 -5.60 -17.97 15.12
N THR A 311 -5.22 -17.82 13.85
CA THR A 311 -3.94 -18.36 13.34
C THR A 311 -2.75 -17.47 13.69
N MET A 312 -2.96 -16.18 13.97
CA MET A 312 -1.91 -15.26 14.42
C MET A 312 -1.62 -15.35 15.93
N GLN A 313 -2.57 -15.85 16.73
CA GLN A 313 -2.45 -15.98 18.18
C GLN A 313 -1.60 -17.16 18.64
N ARG A 314 -1.36 -18.14 17.77
CA ARG A 314 -0.49 -19.27 18.10
C ARG A 314 0.91 -18.73 18.30
N LYS A 315 1.28 -18.53 19.56
CA LYS A 315 2.68 -18.52 19.95
C LYS A 315 3.34 -19.67 19.20
N LEU A 316 4.53 -19.42 18.66
CA LEU A 316 5.50 -20.41 18.20
C LEU A 316 5.89 -21.39 19.33
N THR A 317 4.96 -21.84 20.16
CA THR A 317 5.10 -23.12 20.82
C THR A 317 5.09 -24.15 19.71
N ASP A 318 6.23 -24.81 19.52
CA ASP A 318 6.56 -25.86 18.54
C ASP A 318 5.63 -27.09 18.54
N GLN A 319 4.37 -26.94 18.95
CA GLN A 319 3.31 -27.88 18.66
C GLN A 319 3.09 -27.87 17.16
N LEU A 320 3.94 -28.64 16.48
CA LEU A 320 3.74 -29.14 15.14
C LEU A 320 2.25 -29.45 15.00
N LEU A 321 1.58 -28.71 14.11
CA LEU A 321 0.26 -29.08 13.65
C LEU A 321 0.28 -30.58 13.38
N ASN A 322 -0.67 -31.32 13.96
CA ASN A 322 -0.81 -32.71 13.54
C ASN A 322 -1.09 -32.74 12.03
N ASP A 323 -0.63 -33.79 11.34
CA ASP A 323 -0.76 -33.91 9.88
C ASP A 323 -2.21 -33.69 9.40
N THR A 324 -3.18 -34.06 10.23
CA THR A 324 -4.61 -33.87 9.98
C THR A 324 -5.00 -32.40 9.91
N GLN A 325 -4.50 -31.55 10.81
CA GLN A 325 -4.76 -30.11 10.83
C GLN A 325 -4.05 -29.41 9.67
N GLU A 326 -2.80 -29.78 9.35
CA GLU A 326 -2.10 -29.25 8.18
C GLU A 326 -2.85 -29.60 6.89
N LYS A 327 -3.28 -30.85 6.72
CA LYS A 327 -4.10 -31.28 5.56
C LYS A 327 -5.41 -30.51 5.45
N ARG A 328 -6.11 -30.26 6.57
CA ARG A 328 -7.35 -29.47 6.58
C ARG A 328 -7.10 -28.02 6.18
N LEU A 329 -6.03 -27.41 6.68
CA LEU A 329 -5.65 -26.05 6.33
C LEU A 329 -5.28 -25.95 4.85
N LEU A 330 -4.49 -26.89 4.36
CA LEU A 330 -4.13 -27.02 2.94
C LEU A 330 -5.34 -27.18 2.03
N GLY A 331 -6.31 -28.02 2.41
CA GLY A 331 -7.54 -28.20 1.65
C GLY A 331 -8.39 -26.91 1.54
N ARG A 332 -8.26 -25.96 2.48
CA ARG A 332 -8.94 -24.67 2.41
C ARG A 332 -8.25 -23.66 1.50
N VAL A 333 -6.92 -23.76 1.35
CA VAL A 333 -6.15 -22.86 0.48
C VAL A 333 -5.90 -23.43 -0.90
N GLU A 334 -6.34 -24.66 -1.18
CA GLU A 334 -6.13 -25.34 -2.46
C GLU A 334 -6.65 -24.52 -3.64
N ASN A 335 -7.78 -23.84 -3.50
CA ASN A 335 -8.33 -22.97 -4.54
C ASN A 335 -7.40 -21.80 -4.88
N TYR A 336 -6.69 -21.25 -3.90
CA TYR A 336 -5.71 -20.19 -4.15
C TYR A 336 -4.52 -20.71 -4.93
N LEU A 337 -4.02 -21.90 -4.57
CA LEU A 337 -2.88 -22.52 -5.24
C LEU A 337 -3.23 -22.88 -6.69
N ASN A 338 -4.40 -23.46 -6.92
CA ASN A 338 -4.89 -23.84 -8.24
C ASN A 338 -5.12 -22.59 -9.11
N CYS A 339 -5.83 -21.59 -8.59
CA CYS A 339 -6.02 -20.32 -9.28
C CYS A 339 -4.67 -19.69 -9.67
N THR A 340 -3.69 -19.69 -8.78
CA THR A 340 -2.36 -19.14 -9.08
C THR A 340 -1.71 -19.87 -10.25
N LEU A 341 -1.83 -21.20 -10.32
CA LEU A 341 -1.34 -21.99 -11.44
C LEU A 341 -2.11 -21.67 -12.73
N ASP A 342 -3.43 -21.52 -12.68
CA ASP A 342 -4.24 -21.14 -13.83
C ASP A 342 -3.82 -19.77 -14.39
N LEU A 343 -3.58 -18.80 -13.51
CA LEU A 343 -3.06 -17.48 -13.89
C LEU A 343 -1.67 -17.55 -14.52
N ILE A 344 -0.78 -18.41 -13.99
CA ILE A 344 0.53 -18.66 -14.60
C ILE A 344 0.34 -19.22 -16.01
N HIS A 345 -0.51 -20.24 -16.17
CA HIS A 345 -0.78 -20.87 -17.47
C HIS A 345 -1.39 -19.91 -18.49
N GLN A 346 -2.32 -19.05 -18.08
CA GLN A 346 -2.93 -18.04 -18.94
C GLN A 346 -1.88 -17.04 -19.48
N ASN A 347 -0.83 -16.74 -18.71
CA ASN A 347 0.19 -15.76 -19.06
C ASN A 347 1.47 -16.36 -19.66
N GLN A 348 1.56 -17.69 -19.81
CA GLN A 348 2.72 -18.40 -20.39
C GLN A 348 3.08 -18.01 -21.83
N GLN A 349 2.21 -17.28 -22.54
CA GLN A 349 2.47 -16.83 -23.91
C GLN A 349 3.47 -15.66 -23.97
N SER A 350 3.72 -15.00 -22.85
CA SER A 350 4.70 -13.92 -22.74
C SER A 350 6.00 -14.55 -22.28
N ASN A 351 7.14 -14.34 -22.96
CA ASN A 351 8.48 -14.86 -22.61
C ASN A 351 9.04 -14.33 -21.26
N VAL A 352 8.18 -14.07 -20.28
CA VAL A 352 8.47 -13.53 -18.95
C VAL A 352 8.35 -14.63 -17.91
N ILE A 353 9.19 -14.56 -16.89
CA ILE A 353 9.26 -15.59 -15.84
C ILE A 353 8.18 -15.29 -14.80
N PRO A 354 7.27 -16.23 -14.49
CA PRO A 354 6.27 -16.01 -13.45
C PRO A 354 6.91 -16.01 -12.06
N VAL A 355 6.50 -15.06 -11.23
CA VAL A 355 6.91 -14.92 -9.82
C VAL A 355 5.68 -14.79 -8.95
N VAL A 356 5.59 -15.59 -7.89
CA VAL A 356 4.48 -15.51 -6.93
C VAL A 356 4.96 -14.81 -5.66
N PHE A 357 4.36 -13.68 -5.30
CA PHE A 357 4.57 -13.03 -4.01
C PHE A 357 3.47 -13.44 -3.03
N LEU A 358 3.81 -14.32 -2.09
CA LEU A 358 2.85 -14.89 -1.13
C LEU A 358 2.84 -14.11 0.19
N MET A 359 1.66 -13.61 0.55
CA MET A 359 1.37 -12.99 1.83
C MET A 359 0.31 -13.78 2.59
N SER A 360 0.67 -14.34 3.74
CA SER A 360 -0.31 -14.90 4.67
C SER A 360 0.00 -14.57 6.12
N ASP A 361 -1.03 -14.49 6.93
CA ASP A 361 -0.95 -14.37 8.39
C ASP A 361 -0.71 -15.71 9.11
N SER A 362 -0.76 -16.83 8.39
CA SER A 362 -0.40 -18.17 8.89
C SER A 362 0.95 -18.62 8.33
N TYR A 363 1.87 -18.95 9.24
CA TYR A 363 3.15 -19.55 8.89
C TYR A 363 2.97 -20.89 8.17
N GLU A 364 2.02 -21.68 8.62
CA GLU A 364 1.76 -23.01 8.10
C GLU A 364 1.21 -22.95 6.67
N ILE A 365 0.34 -22.00 6.35
CA ILE A 365 -0.09 -21.75 4.96
C ILE A 365 1.11 -21.43 4.08
N ARG A 366 2.01 -20.53 4.51
CA ARG A 366 3.21 -20.17 3.73
C ARG A 366 4.08 -21.38 3.46
N ARG A 367 4.43 -22.12 4.50
CA ARG A 367 5.27 -23.32 4.42
C ARG A 367 4.66 -24.37 3.50
N SER A 368 3.37 -24.65 3.68
CA SER A 368 2.70 -25.71 2.92
C SER A 368 2.44 -25.31 1.46
N ALA A 369 2.21 -24.01 1.17
CA ALA A 369 2.15 -23.49 -0.19
C ALA A 369 3.49 -23.65 -0.94
N LEU A 370 4.61 -23.29 -0.29
CA LEU A 370 5.96 -23.48 -0.84
C LEU A 370 6.25 -24.97 -1.17
N LYS A 371 5.89 -25.86 -0.25
CA LYS A 371 6.06 -27.32 -0.45
C LYS A 371 5.17 -27.85 -1.57
N ARG A 372 3.95 -27.31 -1.75
CA ARG A 372 3.04 -27.80 -2.78
C ARG A 372 3.38 -27.29 -4.16
N TRP A 373 3.68 -26.00 -4.32
CA TRP A 373 4.07 -25.46 -5.62
C TRP A 373 5.36 -26.10 -6.15
N SER A 374 6.34 -26.37 -5.29
CA SER A 374 7.54 -27.12 -5.68
C SER A 374 7.23 -28.52 -6.20
N LEU A 375 6.26 -29.24 -5.61
CA LEU A 375 5.85 -30.57 -6.07
C LEU A 375 5.02 -30.54 -7.36
N SER A 376 4.06 -29.61 -7.48
CA SER A 376 3.19 -29.51 -8.67
C SER A 376 4.01 -29.26 -9.94
N LEU A 377 5.02 -28.39 -9.87
CA LEU A 377 5.87 -28.05 -11.01
C LEU A 377 6.75 -29.21 -11.48
N GLN A 378 7.22 -30.05 -10.55
CA GLN A 378 8.00 -31.24 -10.90
C GLN A 378 7.17 -32.25 -11.70
N SER A 379 5.88 -32.38 -11.40
CA SER A 379 4.98 -33.29 -12.13
C SER A 379 4.61 -32.80 -13.54
N GLN A 380 4.62 -31.49 -13.77
CA GLN A 380 4.27 -30.87 -15.05
C GLN A 380 5.53 -30.65 -15.92
N SER A 381 6.16 -31.76 -16.29
CA SER A 381 7.44 -31.92 -17.02
C SER A 381 7.59 -31.22 -18.40
N ARG A 382 6.72 -30.27 -18.77
CA ARG A 382 6.87 -29.44 -19.99
C ARG A 382 7.66 -28.15 -19.75
N LEU A 383 7.77 -27.66 -18.52
CA LEU A 383 8.63 -26.54 -18.14
C LEU A 383 10.00 -27.10 -17.69
N LYS A 384 10.79 -27.63 -18.63
CA LYS A 384 11.99 -28.42 -18.28
C LYS A 384 13.13 -27.60 -17.65
N ASN A 385 13.05 -26.26 -17.62
CA ASN A 385 14.06 -25.39 -17.00
C ASN A 385 13.49 -24.24 -16.14
N ASP A 386 12.16 -24.06 -16.06
CA ASP A 386 11.60 -22.86 -15.43
C ASP A 386 11.15 -23.16 -14.00
N ARG A 387 11.99 -22.76 -13.04
CA ARG A 387 11.62 -22.73 -11.63
C ARG A 387 10.60 -21.62 -11.43
N LEU A 388 9.43 -21.93 -10.86
CA LEU A 388 8.56 -20.89 -10.32
C LEU A 388 9.25 -20.25 -9.13
N TYR A 389 9.44 -18.94 -9.18
CA TYR A 389 10.01 -18.19 -8.07
C TYR A 389 8.88 -17.81 -7.11
N ILE A 390 8.93 -18.30 -5.88
CA ILE A 390 7.97 -17.93 -4.84
C ILE A 390 8.71 -17.06 -3.84
N LEU A 391 8.28 -15.81 -3.76
CA LEU A 391 8.74 -14.84 -2.79
C LEU A 391 7.79 -14.86 -1.61
N SER A 392 8.28 -15.33 -0.47
CA SER A 392 7.57 -15.26 0.81
C SER A 392 8.60 -15.04 1.91
N ASP A 393 8.32 -14.14 2.84
CA ASP A 393 9.05 -14.09 4.10
C ASP A 393 8.73 -15.38 4.90
N SER A 394 9.75 -16.05 5.45
CA SER A 394 9.57 -17.24 6.28
C SER A 394 8.82 -16.94 7.57
N LYS A 395 8.78 -15.68 8.03
CA LYS A 395 8.09 -15.28 9.25
C LYS A 395 6.94 -14.35 8.91
N PRO A 396 5.68 -14.78 9.06
CA PRO A 396 4.57 -13.85 8.91
C PRO A 396 4.72 -12.72 9.94
N VAL A 397 4.43 -11.50 9.51
CA VAL A 397 4.33 -10.36 10.41
C VAL A 397 3.30 -10.72 11.47
N LEU A 398 3.74 -10.84 12.71
CA LEU A 398 2.84 -11.08 13.82
C LEU A 398 1.86 -9.92 13.91
N HIS A 399 0.61 -10.22 14.28
CA HIS A 399 -0.38 -9.18 14.51
C HIS A 399 0.17 -8.11 15.46
N ILE A 400 -0.13 -6.84 15.20
CA ILE A 400 0.37 -5.70 15.99
C ILE A 400 0.02 -5.87 17.48
N GLN A 401 -1.12 -6.50 17.80
CA GLN A 401 -1.52 -6.75 19.18
C GLN A 401 -0.69 -7.82 19.90
N TYR A 402 -0.01 -8.72 19.17
CA TYR A 402 0.75 -9.85 19.71
C TYR A 402 2.27 -9.67 19.63
N THR A 403 2.74 -8.54 19.09
CA THR A 403 4.15 -8.17 19.11
C THR A 403 4.48 -7.25 20.28
N ASN A 404 5.66 -7.43 20.87
CA ASN A 404 6.20 -6.49 21.85
C ASN A 404 6.69 -5.18 21.20
N ASN A 405 6.88 -5.17 19.87
CA ASN A 405 7.27 -3.99 19.10
C ASN A 405 6.20 -3.68 18.04
N ARG A 406 5.19 -2.92 18.45
CA ARG A 406 4.01 -2.56 17.64
C ARG A 406 4.38 -1.77 16.39
N LEU A 407 5.28 -0.80 16.54
CA LEU A 407 5.77 0.06 15.45
C LEU A 407 6.48 -0.77 14.37
N LEU A 408 7.37 -1.68 14.75
CA LEU A 408 8.06 -2.56 13.79
C LEU A 408 7.07 -3.45 13.03
N ALA A 409 6.09 -4.05 13.71
CA ALA A 409 5.08 -4.86 13.02
C ALA A 409 4.18 -4.03 12.09
N LEU A 410 3.86 -2.79 12.48
CA LEU A 410 3.15 -1.86 11.62
C LEU A 410 3.98 -1.55 10.36
N GLN A 411 5.26 -1.20 10.52
CA GLN A 411 6.18 -0.91 9.42
C GLN A 411 6.35 -2.09 8.47
N LEU A 412 6.55 -3.29 9.00
CA LEU A 412 6.60 -4.53 8.20
C LEU A 412 5.29 -4.79 7.47
N GLY A 413 4.15 -4.59 8.15
CA GLY A 413 2.83 -4.75 7.55
C GLY A 413 2.61 -3.80 6.38
N VAL A 414 2.96 -2.51 6.55
CA VAL A 414 2.89 -1.51 5.49
C VAL A 414 3.85 -1.84 4.35
N PHE A 415 5.06 -2.27 4.67
CA PHE A 415 6.04 -2.66 3.66
C PHE A 415 5.54 -3.83 2.82
N HIS A 416 4.94 -4.85 3.44
CA HIS A 416 4.34 -5.95 2.70
C HIS A 416 3.17 -5.51 1.83
N MET A 417 2.31 -4.60 2.31
CA MET A 417 1.27 -3.98 1.48
C MET A 417 1.88 -3.26 0.28
N PHE A 418 2.95 -2.49 0.48
CA PHE A 418 3.67 -1.83 -0.62
C PHE A 418 4.23 -2.83 -1.62
N LEU A 419 4.94 -3.88 -1.18
CA LEU A 419 5.45 -4.91 -2.10
C LEU A 419 4.33 -5.62 -2.86
N PHE A 420 3.20 -5.89 -2.20
CA PHE A 420 2.05 -6.50 -2.85
C PHE A 420 1.44 -5.63 -3.94
N SER A 421 1.40 -4.30 -3.73
CA SER A 421 0.86 -3.38 -4.74
C SER A 421 1.71 -3.32 -6.01
N LEU A 422 2.97 -3.75 -5.96
CA LEU A 422 3.85 -3.85 -7.14
C LEU A 422 3.53 -5.05 -8.04
N CYS A 423 2.73 -6.02 -7.59
CA CYS A 423 2.40 -7.21 -8.38
C CYS A 423 1.46 -6.90 -9.56
N GLU A 424 1.65 -7.56 -10.70
CA GLU A 424 0.85 -7.36 -11.93
C GLU A 424 -0.57 -7.91 -11.81
N GLN A 425 -0.73 -9.00 -11.06
CA GLN A 425 -2.03 -9.58 -10.72
C GLN A 425 -2.15 -9.78 -9.22
N HIS A 426 -3.38 -9.78 -8.71
CA HIS A 426 -3.68 -9.90 -7.30
C HIS A 426 -4.75 -10.96 -7.07
N LEU A 427 -4.41 -11.97 -6.28
CA LEU A 427 -5.32 -12.95 -5.73
C LEU A 427 -5.47 -12.69 -4.24
N ILE A 428 -6.64 -12.25 -3.79
CA ILE A 428 -6.86 -11.79 -2.42
C ILE A 428 -7.95 -12.62 -1.72
N SER A 429 -7.86 -12.69 -0.39
CA SER A 429 -8.98 -13.17 0.41
C SER A 429 -10.12 -12.16 0.42
N THR A 430 -11.34 -12.62 0.15
CA THR A 430 -12.53 -11.78 0.03
C THR A 430 -12.64 -10.80 1.19
N ASP A 431 -12.56 -11.24 2.44
CA ASP A 431 -12.81 -10.35 3.59
C ASP A 431 -11.55 -9.65 4.13
N SER A 432 -10.44 -9.69 3.40
CA SER A 432 -9.16 -9.15 3.87
C SER A 432 -8.91 -7.74 3.34
N GLY A 433 -9.13 -6.73 4.19
CA GLY A 433 -8.68 -5.36 3.89
C GLY A 433 -7.17 -5.27 3.60
N PHE A 434 -6.37 -6.15 4.22
CA PHE A 434 -4.92 -6.21 4.05
C PHE A 434 -4.49 -6.66 2.64
N GLY A 435 -5.34 -7.42 1.93
CA GLY A 435 -5.13 -7.73 0.51
C GLY A 435 -5.78 -6.70 -0.42
N ARG A 436 -7.00 -6.25 -0.09
CA ARG A 436 -7.76 -5.30 -0.91
C ARG A 436 -7.07 -3.96 -1.10
N ILE A 437 -6.56 -3.35 -0.03
CA ILE A 437 -5.96 -2.01 -0.10
C ILE A 437 -4.75 -1.97 -1.04
N PRO A 438 -3.73 -2.83 -0.88
CA PRO A 438 -2.59 -2.79 -1.79
C PRO A 438 -2.96 -3.22 -3.21
N ALA A 439 -3.92 -4.13 -3.39
CA ALA A 439 -4.44 -4.44 -4.71
C ALA A 439 -5.10 -3.22 -5.38
N PHE A 440 -5.89 -2.42 -4.65
CA PHE A 440 -6.44 -1.17 -5.19
C PHE A 440 -5.36 -0.10 -5.39
N ALA A 441 -4.37 -0.03 -4.50
CA ALA A 441 -3.21 0.84 -4.65
C ALA A 441 -2.36 0.47 -5.88
N SER A 442 -2.41 -0.77 -6.37
CA SER A 442 -1.73 -1.12 -7.63
C SER A 442 -2.33 -0.42 -8.85
N LEU A 443 -3.58 0.03 -8.76
CA LEU A 443 -4.37 0.54 -9.90
C LEU A 443 -4.56 -0.48 -11.04
N ARG A 444 -4.30 -1.78 -10.82
CA ARG A 444 -4.41 -2.88 -11.81
C ARG A 444 -5.71 -3.68 -11.70
N GLN A 445 -6.85 -2.99 -11.75
CA GLN A 445 -8.15 -3.58 -11.38
C GLN A 445 -8.64 -4.75 -12.23
N ARG A 446 -8.18 -4.86 -13.49
CA ARG A 446 -8.58 -5.96 -14.38
C ARG A 446 -7.98 -7.30 -13.98
N ASN A 447 -7.02 -7.31 -13.06
CA ASN A 447 -6.28 -8.48 -12.62
C ASN A 447 -6.48 -8.78 -11.13
N LEU A 448 -7.67 -8.45 -10.60
CA LEU A 448 -8.03 -8.69 -9.20
C LEU A 448 -8.98 -9.89 -9.08
N TYR A 449 -8.54 -10.91 -8.37
CA TYR A 449 -9.28 -12.13 -8.09
C TYR A 449 -9.54 -12.24 -6.59
N SER A 450 -10.78 -12.56 -6.21
CA SER A 450 -11.19 -12.63 -4.81
C SER A 450 -11.70 -14.02 -4.50
N LEU A 451 -11.08 -14.69 -3.52
CA LEU A 451 -11.47 -16.04 -3.10
C LEU A 451 -11.83 -16.06 -1.61
N SER A 452 -12.76 -16.95 -1.25
CA SER A 452 -13.08 -17.26 0.14
C SER A 452 -12.42 -18.58 0.56
N LEU A 453 -11.99 -18.68 1.81
CA LEU A 453 -11.48 -19.95 2.36
C LEU A 453 -12.56 -21.03 2.47
N ASN A 454 -13.83 -20.65 2.46
CA ASN A 454 -14.95 -21.55 2.67
C ASN A 454 -15.66 -21.93 1.36
N GLU A 455 -15.39 -21.22 0.26
CA GLU A 455 -16.08 -21.43 -1.01
C GLU A 455 -15.19 -22.16 -1.99
N ARG A 456 -15.76 -23.16 -2.67
CA ARG A 456 -15.15 -23.81 -3.83
C ARG A 456 -15.40 -22.97 -5.07
N ALA A 457 -14.75 -21.81 -5.14
CA ALA A 457 -14.70 -21.00 -6.34
C ALA A 457 -13.44 -21.36 -7.14
N SER A 458 -13.57 -21.45 -8.47
CA SER A 458 -12.41 -21.40 -9.37
C SER A 458 -12.11 -19.94 -9.69
N CYS A 459 -10.87 -19.69 -10.12
CA CYS A 459 -10.62 -18.57 -11.02
C CYS A 459 -11.18 -18.89 -12.42
#